data_AF-A0A7C1L2J2-F1
#
_entry.id   AF-A0A7C1L2J2-F1
#
_cell.length_a   1.000
_cell.length_b   1.000
_cell.length_c   1.000
_cell.angle_alpha   90.00
_cell.angle_beta   90.00
_cell.angle_gamma   90.00
#
_symmetry.space_group_name_H-M   'P 1'
#
loop_
_entity.id
_entity.type
_entity.pdbx_description
1 polymer ?
#
loop_
_entity_poly.entity_id
_entity_poly.type
_entity_poly.pdbx_seq_one_letter_code
_entity_poly.pdbx_strand_id
1 'polypeptide(L)'
;MRLASVIAVLHGNSIDNMHEKWQVVVMILTLKVNLWIVAKMMLLSAVFVMIKMTSNWYTDSRQAIEQLYGDDADMFCDILAATSPRKQVKVNWDIAQHIYERYKHDGYIDCQGLMGSHIPNVLRALSREPLHGYKVPAFAANLKGDMNRVTIDLWVLRYFGLKQNRIRRKEYYRLEKAIQLLAKHRGMLPAEYQAIIWCKAVTRANRIPVSYADMI
;
A
#
# COMPACT_ATOMS: atom_id res chain seq x y z
N MET A 1 30.85 -6.57 1.17
CA MET A 1 31.09 -5.76 2.39
C MET A 1 30.57 -6.54 3.59
N ARG A 2 31.44 -6.74 4.59
CA ARG A 2 31.41 -7.84 5.56
C ARG A 2 30.58 -7.50 6.81
N LEU A 3 30.05 -8.53 7.46
CA LEU A 3 29.26 -8.55 8.71
C LEU A 3 29.72 -7.53 9.79
N ALA A 4 31.02 -7.19 9.83
CA ALA A 4 31.60 -6.22 10.75
C ALA A 4 31.02 -4.80 10.62
N SER A 5 30.65 -4.36 9.42
CA SER A 5 30.00 -3.05 9.21
C SER A 5 28.58 -2.99 9.81
N VAL A 6 27.93 -4.16 9.91
CA VAL A 6 26.58 -4.34 10.46
C VAL A 6 26.59 -4.18 11.97
N ILE A 7 27.62 -4.71 12.63
CA ILE A 7 27.81 -4.56 14.08
C ILE A 7 28.01 -3.09 14.43
N ALA A 8 28.83 -2.35 13.67
CA ALA A 8 29.11 -0.94 13.94
C ALA A 8 27.87 -0.01 13.88
N VAL A 9 26.95 -0.21 12.92
CA VAL A 9 25.71 0.58 12.81
C VAL A 9 24.72 0.25 13.94
N LEU A 10 24.75 -0.97 14.47
CA LEU A 10 23.86 -1.41 15.56
C LEU A 10 24.36 -1.02 16.96
N HIS A 11 25.63 -0.64 17.11
CA HIS A 11 26.23 -0.27 18.41
C HIS A 11 26.16 1.23 18.73
N GLY A 12 25.75 2.09 17.77
CA GLY A 12 25.76 3.55 17.94
C GLY A 12 24.58 4.18 18.68
N ASN A 13 23.56 3.43 19.13
CA ASN A 13 22.39 3.96 19.84
C ASN A 13 21.87 2.94 20.86
N SER A 14 21.67 3.41 22.10
CA SER A 14 21.07 2.82 23.32
C SER A 14 20.89 1.29 23.42
N ILE A 15 21.20 0.76 24.62
CA ILE A 15 21.14 -0.65 25.02
C ILE A 15 19.69 -1.21 25.01
N ASP A 16 18.66 -0.36 24.99
CA ASP A 16 17.26 -0.76 25.22
C ASP A 16 16.57 -1.57 24.11
N ASN A 17 17.28 -2.02 23.07
CA ASN A 17 16.62 -2.62 21.90
C ASN A 17 17.32 -3.84 21.28
N MET A 18 18.02 -4.64 22.10
CA MET A 18 18.72 -5.85 21.64
C MET A 18 17.79 -6.89 20.98
N HIS A 19 16.55 -7.03 21.45
CA HIS A 19 15.60 -8.02 20.89
C HIS A 19 15.14 -7.66 19.46
N GLU A 20 14.84 -6.37 19.18
CA GLU A 20 14.53 -5.92 17.82
C GLU A 20 15.73 -6.13 16.88
N LYS A 21 16.96 -5.85 17.35
CA LYS A 21 18.21 -6.03 16.58
C LYS A 21 18.40 -7.49 16.15
N TRP A 22 18.11 -8.47 17.01
CA TRP A 22 18.21 -9.91 16.69
C TRP A 22 17.14 -10.39 15.69
N GLN A 23 15.90 -9.95 15.85
CA GLN A 23 14.80 -10.26 14.91
C GLN A 23 15.11 -9.77 13.49
N VAL A 24 15.78 -8.62 13.38
CA VAL A 24 16.23 -8.06 12.10
C VAL A 24 17.35 -8.88 11.47
N VAL A 25 18.32 -9.34 12.26
CA VAL A 25 19.35 -10.27 11.76
C VAL A 25 18.70 -11.55 11.24
N VAL A 26 17.72 -12.11 11.97
CA VAL A 26 16.97 -13.29 11.53
C VAL A 26 16.20 -13.01 10.23
N MET A 27 15.48 -11.89 10.12
CA MET A 27 14.69 -11.53 8.93
C MET A 27 15.56 -11.28 7.68
N ILE A 28 16.72 -10.66 7.87
CA ILE A 28 17.74 -10.44 6.81
C ILE A 28 18.29 -11.79 6.33
N LEU A 29 18.63 -12.68 7.27
CA LEU A 29 19.21 -13.99 6.96
C LEU A 29 18.19 -14.94 6.32
N THR A 30 16.92 -14.93 6.76
CA THR A 30 15.87 -15.82 6.24
C THR A 30 15.26 -15.37 4.93
N LEU A 31 15.02 -14.07 4.72
CA LEU A 31 14.30 -13.61 3.53
C LEU A 31 15.21 -13.16 2.36
N LYS A 32 16.54 -13.13 2.57
CA LYS A 32 17.50 -12.51 1.63
C LYS A 32 17.06 -11.10 1.21
N VAL A 33 16.44 -10.37 2.14
CA VAL A 33 16.02 -8.98 1.95
C VAL A 33 17.25 -8.10 2.16
N ASN A 34 17.41 -7.07 1.32
CA ASN A 34 18.59 -6.22 1.34
C ASN A 34 18.72 -5.52 2.71
N LEU A 35 19.91 -5.55 3.31
CA LEU A 35 20.20 -5.09 4.68
C LEU A 35 19.67 -3.66 4.94
N TRP A 36 19.73 -2.82 3.92
CA TRP A 36 19.32 -1.42 3.95
C TRP A 36 17.80 -1.22 4.05
N ILE A 37 17.02 -2.17 3.53
CA ILE A 37 15.55 -2.18 3.61
C ILE A 37 15.13 -2.36 5.07
N VAL A 38 15.80 -3.29 5.78
CA VAL A 38 15.47 -3.65 7.15
C VAL A 38 15.90 -2.57 8.15
N ALA A 39 17.05 -1.93 7.95
CA ALA A 39 17.48 -0.78 8.77
C ALA A 39 16.48 0.39 8.71
N LYS A 40 15.91 0.68 7.52
CA LYS A 40 14.85 1.69 7.36
C LYS A 40 13.51 1.30 8.01
N MET A 41 13.27 0.02 8.22
CA MET A 41 12.07 -0.48 8.90
C MET A 41 12.11 -0.21 10.41
N MET A 42 13.29 -0.17 11.02
CA MET A 42 13.44 0.08 12.46
C MET A 42 13.26 1.55 12.87
N LEU A 43 13.58 2.49 11.97
CA LEU A 43 13.44 3.94 12.19
C LEU A 43 11.98 4.43 12.24
N LEU A 44 11.00 3.53 12.27
CA LEU A 44 9.58 3.86 12.36
C LEU A 44 9.14 4.33 13.76
N SER A 45 10.01 4.31 14.78
CA SER A 45 9.70 4.45 16.21
C SER A 45 9.40 5.86 16.74
N ALA A 46 9.36 6.90 15.90
CA ALA A 46 8.82 8.19 16.29
C ALA A 46 7.48 8.41 15.57
N VAL A 47 6.51 8.94 16.30
CA VAL A 47 5.17 9.42 15.90
C VAL A 47 4.01 8.46 16.26
N PHE A 48 3.52 8.57 17.50
CA PHE A 48 2.34 7.83 18.00
C PHE A 48 1.00 8.47 17.58
N VAL A 49 0.98 9.79 17.33
CA VAL A 49 -0.24 10.56 16.97
C VAL A 49 -0.64 10.38 15.49
N MET A 50 0.33 10.28 14.58
CA MET A 50 0.05 9.99 13.16
C MET A 50 -0.40 8.55 12.93
N ILE A 51 -0.10 7.61 13.86
CA ILE A 51 -0.49 6.20 13.74
C ILE A 51 -2.01 6.03 13.74
N LYS A 52 -2.76 6.79 14.55
CA LYS A 52 -4.22 6.62 14.66
C LYS A 52 -4.95 7.11 13.40
N MET A 53 -4.57 8.25 12.85
CA MET A 53 -5.16 8.79 11.59
C MET A 53 -4.77 7.97 10.35
N THR A 54 -3.63 7.27 10.37
CA THR A 54 -3.11 6.56 9.19
C THR A 54 -3.42 5.06 9.17
N SER A 55 -3.69 4.46 10.33
CA SER A 55 -4.13 3.05 10.41
C SER A 55 -5.54 2.86 9.86
N ASN A 56 -6.44 3.80 10.12
CA ASN A 56 -7.82 3.74 9.64
C ASN A 56 -8.00 4.10 8.16
N TRP A 57 -6.93 4.39 7.42
CA TRP A 57 -7.00 4.87 6.03
C TRP A 57 -7.92 4.02 5.14
N TYR A 58 -7.83 2.68 5.24
CA TYR A 58 -8.68 1.78 4.48
C TYR A 58 -10.10 1.68 5.04
N THR A 59 -10.26 1.62 6.36
CA THR A 59 -11.57 1.54 7.03
C THR A 59 -12.41 2.78 6.75
N ASP A 60 -11.84 3.97 6.93
CA ASP A 60 -12.52 5.24 6.67
C ASP A 60 -12.86 5.35 5.18
N SER A 61 -11.93 4.97 4.29
CA SER A 61 -12.19 4.94 2.84
C SER A 61 -13.31 3.97 2.47
N ARG A 62 -13.38 2.80 3.12
CA ARG A 62 -14.44 1.82 2.88
C ARG A 62 -15.79 2.37 3.33
N GLN A 63 -15.88 2.92 4.53
CA GLN A 63 -17.12 3.49 5.06
C GLN A 63 -17.65 4.61 4.15
N ALA A 64 -16.75 5.49 3.71
CA ALA A 64 -17.03 6.54 2.72
C ALA A 64 -17.60 5.99 1.40
N ILE A 65 -16.98 4.93 0.85
CA ILE A 65 -17.43 4.29 -0.38
C ILE A 65 -18.80 3.60 -0.20
N GLU A 66 -19.02 2.90 0.92
CA GLU A 66 -20.31 2.27 1.23
C GLU A 66 -21.45 3.28 1.34
N GLN A 67 -21.20 4.43 1.94
CA GLN A 67 -22.19 5.51 2.07
C GLN A 67 -22.64 6.05 0.70
N LEU A 68 -21.73 6.15 -0.27
CA LEU A 68 -22.05 6.69 -1.60
C LEU A 68 -22.65 5.65 -2.56
N TYR A 69 -22.13 4.42 -2.53
CA TYR A 69 -22.41 3.45 -3.60
C TYR A 69 -23.23 2.25 -3.15
N GLY A 70 -23.47 2.07 -1.84
CA GLY A 70 -24.31 1.00 -1.30
C GLY A 70 -23.89 -0.38 -1.83
N ASP A 71 -24.83 -1.08 -2.48
CA ASP A 71 -24.61 -2.41 -3.06
C ASP A 71 -23.49 -2.46 -4.13
N ASP A 72 -23.20 -1.32 -4.77
CA ASP A 72 -22.14 -1.21 -5.77
C ASP A 72 -20.77 -0.81 -5.19
N ALA A 73 -20.65 -0.67 -3.86
CA ALA A 73 -19.41 -0.29 -3.18
C ALA A 73 -18.23 -1.20 -3.56
N ASP A 74 -18.45 -2.50 -3.67
CA ASP A 74 -17.41 -3.46 -4.06
C ASP A 74 -16.96 -3.28 -5.51
N MET A 75 -17.90 -3.01 -6.42
CA MET A 75 -17.59 -2.70 -7.82
C MET A 75 -16.80 -1.40 -7.90
N PHE A 76 -17.21 -0.38 -7.15
CA PHE A 76 -16.49 0.88 -7.10
C PHE A 76 -15.06 0.71 -6.55
N CYS A 77 -14.87 -0.07 -5.49
CA CYS A 77 -13.55 -0.42 -4.97
C CYS A 77 -12.67 -1.09 -6.05
N ASP A 78 -13.24 -1.97 -6.88
CA ASP A 78 -12.50 -2.63 -7.97
C ASP A 78 -12.10 -1.64 -9.07
N ILE A 79 -13.01 -0.73 -9.48
CA ILE A 79 -12.72 0.33 -10.45
C ILE A 79 -11.60 1.22 -9.90
N LEU A 80 -11.76 1.71 -8.67
CA LEU A 80 -10.81 2.58 -7.99
C LEU A 80 -9.43 1.93 -7.88
N ALA A 81 -9.39 0.61 -7.64
CA ALA A 81 -8.14 -0.13 -7.61
C ALA A 81 -7.50 -0.28 -9.00
N ALA A 82 -8.30 -0.54 -10.03
CA ALA A 82 -7.86 -0.69 -11.41
C ALA A 82 -7.26 0.61 -11.97
N THR A 83 -7.79 1.77 -11.59
CA THR A 83 -7.32 3.09 -12.03
C THR A 83 -6.14 3.62 -11.20
N SER A 84 -5.89 3.05 -10.02
CA SER A 84 -4.88 3.49 -9.05
C SER A 84 -3.41 3.56 -9.51
N PRO A 85 -2.91 2.77 -10.48
CA PRO A 85 -1.48 2.79 -10.77
C PRO A 85 -1.01 4.18 -11.23
N ARG A 86 -0.04 4.74 -10.48
CA ARG A 86 0.62 6.02 -10.77
C ARG A 86 -0.31 7.24 -10.76
N LYS A 87 -1.43 7.18 -10.04
CA LYS A 87 -2.33 8.33 -9.85
C LYS A 87 -2.21 8.90 -8.45
N GLN A 88 -2.51 10.20 -8.31
CA GLN A 88 -2.73 10.81 -7.00
C GLN A 88 -4.12 10.41 -6.50
N VAL A 89 -4.35 10.42 -5.18
CA VAL A 89 -5.62 9.95 -4.58
C VAL A 89 -6.83 10.65 -5.20
N LYS A 90 -6.86 11.99 -5.21
CA LYS A 90 -7.94 12.78 -5.82
C LYS A 90 -8.15 12.48 -7.30
N VAL A 91 -7.07 12.51 -8.09
CA VAL A 91 -7.14 12.19 -9.53
C VAL A 91 -7.63 10.76 -9.76
N ASN A 92 -7.27 9.80 -8.91
CA ASN A 92 -7.76 8.44 -9.02
C ASN A 92 -9.26 8.34 -8.72
N TRP A 93 -9.71 9.03 -7.67
CA TRP A 93 -11.11 9.13 -7.31
C TRP A 93 -11.94 9.70 -8.46
N ASP A 94 -11.52 10.84 -9.02
CA ASP A 94 -12.26 11.51 -10.11
C ASP A 94 -12.41 10.63 -11.34
N ILE A 95 -11.34 9.88 -11.70
CA ILE A 95 -11.38 8.94 -12.82
C ILE A 95 -12.33 7.77 -12.52
N ALA A 96 -12.24 7.18 -11.33
CA ALA A 96 -13.08 6.04 -10.96
C ALA A 96 -14.56 6.42 -10.88
N GLN A 97 -14.86 7.57 -10.28
CA GLN A 97 -16.21 8.14 -10.22
C GLN A 97 -16.75 8.41 -11.62
N HIS A 98 -15.98 9.06 -12.49
CA HIS A 98 -16.42 9.32 -13.86
C HIS A 98 -16.74 8.04 -14.63
N ILE A 99 -15.89 7.02 -14.54
CA ILE A 99 -16.13 5.71 -15.17
C ILE A 99 -17.40 5.05 -14.62
N TYR A 100 -17.54 5.03 -13.30
CA TYR A 100 -18.70 4.43 -12.63
C TYR A 100 -20.00 5.13 -13.03
N GLU A 101 -20.07 6.46 -12.91
CA GLU A 101 -21.28 7.23 -13.18
C GLU A 101 -21.70 7.13 -14.65
N ARG A 102 -20.76 7.22 -15.59
CA ARG A 102 -21.06 7.04 -17.03
C ARG A 102 -21.59 5.63 -17.30
N TYR A 103 -20.93 4.60 -16.76
CA TYR A 103 -21.38 3.23 -16.93
C TYR A 103 -22.77 2.99 -16.34
N LYS A 104 -23.07 3.51 -15.15
CA LYS A 104 -24.39 3.38 -14.52
C LYS A 104 -25.47 4.18 -15.25
N HIS A 105 -25.11 5.30 -15.87
CA HIS A 105 -26.05 6.17 -16.59
C HIS A 105 -26.48 5.58 -17.93
N ASP A 106 -25.54 5.16 -18.78
CA ASP A 106 -25.85 4.74 -20.17
C ASP A 106 -25.07 3.50 -20.64
N GLY A 107 -24.35 2.82 -19.74
CA GLY A 107 -23.52 1.66 -20.06
C GLY A 107 -22.22 2.01 -20.78
N TYR A 108 -21.94 3.29 -21.06
CA TYR A 108 -20.71 3.70 -21.72
C TYR A 108 -19.50 3.61 -20.78
N ILE A 109 -18.46 2.92 -21.25
CA ILE A 109 -17.20 2.76 -20.51
C ILE A 109 -16.20 3.79 -21.01
N ASP A 110 -16.11 4.93 -20.32
CA ASP A 110 -15.16 5.98 -20.67
C ASP A 110 -13.73 5.65 -20.22
N CYS A 111 -12.93 5.11 -21.14
CA CYS A 111 -11.52 4.83 -20.87
C CYS A 111 -10.57 5.98 -21.23
N GLN A 112 -11.08 7.18 -21.54
CA GLN A 112 -10.23 8.30 -21.93
C GLN A 112 -9.28 8.70 -20.80
N GLY A 113 -7.99 8.86 -21.10
CA GLY A 113 -6.96 9.21 -20.10
C GLY A 113 -6.48 8.03 -19.24
N LEU A 114 -7.01 6.82 -19.45
CA LEU A 114 -6.43 5.60 -18.91
C LEU A 114 -5.24 5.12 -19.73
N MET A 115 -4.23 4.60 -19.04
CA MET A 115 -3.20 3.81 -19.70
C MET A 115 -3.82 2.51 -20.19
N GLY A 116 -3.48 2.06 -21.41
CA GLY A 116 -4.04 0.83 -21.98
C GLY A 116 -3.89 -0.41 -21.08
N SER A 117 -2.82 -0.46 -20.26
CA SER A 117 -2.62 -1.53 -19.27
C SER A 117 -3.62 -1.55 -18.11
N HIS A 118 -4.41 -0.49 -17.90
CA HIS A 118 -5.41 -0.40 -16.83
C HIS A 118 -6.79 -0.85 -17.31
N ILE A 119 -7.08 -0.64 -18.60
CA ILE A 119 -8.38 -0.93 -19.22
C ILE A 119 -8.86 -2.36 -18.93
N PRO A 120 -8.04 -3.43 -19.07
CA PRO A 120 -8.51 -4.78 -18.78
C PRO A 120 -9.03 -4.97 -17.35
N ASN A 121 -8.41 -4.33 -16.36
CA ASN A 121 -8.88 -4.42 -14.97
C ASN A 121 -10.13 -3.54 -14.72
N VAL A 122 -10.29 -2.43 -15.45
CA VAL A 122 -11.53 -1.64 -15.40
C VAL A 122 -12.71 -2.45 -15.97
N LEU A 123 -12.51 -3.10 -17.12
CA LEU A 123 -13.54 -3.98 -17.71
C LEU A 123 -13.88 -5.14 -16.78
N ARG A 124 -12.87 -5.75 -16.14
CA ARG A 124 -13.09 -6.80 -15.13
C ARG A 124 -13.91 -6.29 -13.95
N ALA A 125 -13.58 -5.12 -13.42
CA ALA A 125 -14.32 -4.50 -12.31
C ALA A 125 -15.81 -4.32 -12.66
N LEU A 126 -16.09 -3.74 -13.83
CA LEU A 126 -17.47 -3.50 -14.29
C LEU A 126 -18.24 -4.79 -14.54
N SER A 127 -17.57 -5.84 -15.04
CA SER A 127 -18.15 -7.17 -15.22
C SER A 127 -18.15 -8.03 -13.94
N ARG A 128 -17.72 -7.49 -12.79
CA ARG A 128 -17.55 -8.22 -11.52
C ARG A 128 -16.68 -9.47 -11.64
N GLU A 129 -15.70 -9.44 -12.53
CA GLU A 129 -14.69 -10.47 -12.70
C GLU A 129 -13.49 -10.26 -11.78
N PRO A 130 -12.76 -11.33 -11.41
CA PRO A 130 -11.51 -11.20 -10.66
C PRO A 130 -10.49 -10.29 -11.36
N LEU A 131 -9.97 -9.31 -10.62
CA LEU A 131 -8.89 -8.42 -11.07
C LEU A 131 -7.58 -9.20 -11.25
N HIS A 132 -6.71 -8.72 -12.15
CA HIS A 132 -5.43 -9.36 -12.45
C HIS A 132 -4.21 -8.56 -11.96
N GLY A 133 -3.14 -9.28 -11.64
CA GLY A 133 -1.85 -8.76 -11.15
C GLY A 133 -1.65 -8.95 -9.64
N TYR A 134 -0.56 -8.39 -9.10
CA TYR A 134 -0.26 -8.51 -7.66
C TYR A 134 -0.80 -7.31 -6.88
N LYS A 135 -0.50 -6.09 -7.36
CA LYS A 135 -0.89 -4.84 -6.69
C LYS A 135 -2.40 -4.61 -6.72
N VAL A 136 -3.00 -4.65 -7.91
CA VAL A 136 -4.40 -4.21 -8.10
C VAL A 136 -5.38 -5.05 -7.26
N PRO A 137 -5.33 -6.40 -7.28
CA PRO A 137 -6.23 -7.19 -6.44
C PRO A 137 -5.95 -7.06 -4.94
N ALA A 138 -4.69 -6.84 -4.53
CA ALA A 138 -4.38 -6.58 -3.12
C ALA A 138 -4.97 -5.24 -2.66
N PHE A 139 -4.90 -4.21 -3.50
CA PHE A 139 -5.46 -2.90 -3.18
C PHE A 139 -6.98 -2.91 -3.13
N ALA A 140 -7.63 -3.59 -4.09
CA ALA A 140 -9.07 -3.80 -4.07
C ALA A 140 -9.52 -4.55 -2.80
N ALA A 141 -8.82 -5.63 -2.44
CA ALA A 141 -9.11 -6.40 -1.23
C ALA A 141 -9.01 -5.54 0.04
N ASN A 142 -7.95 -4.73 0.16
CA ASN A 142 -7.80 -3.80 1.29
C ASN A 142 -8.93 -2.77 1.35
N LEU A 143 -9.33 -2.19 0.21
CA LEU A 143 -10.47 -1.26 0.14
C LEU A 143 -11.80 -1.94 0.49
N LYS A 144 -11.93 -3.25 0.29
CA LYS A 144 -13.11 -4.07 0.63
C LYS A 144 -13.08 -4.63 2.06
N GLY A 145 -12.08 -4.28 2.87
CA GLY A 145 -11.99 -4.69 4.27
C GLY A 145 -11.02 -5.86 4.56
N ASP A 146 -10.41 -6.49 3.55
CA ASP A 146 -9.38 -7.51 3.79
C ASP A 146 -8.03 -6.85 4.13
N MET A 147 -7.78 -6.67 5.41
CA MET A 147 -6.56 -6.05 5.92
C MET A 147 -5.34 -6.97 5.95
N ASN A 148 -5.46 -8.24 5.53
CA ASN A 148 -4.36 -9.22 5.59
C ASN A 148 -3.40 -9.11 4.40
N ARG A 149 -3.78 -8.38 3.34
CA ARG A 149 -2.95 -8.21 2.14
C ARG A 149 -2.12 -6.94 2.23
N VAL A 150 -1.01 -6.94 1.50
CA VAL A 150 -0.11 -5.78 1.45
C VAL A 150 -0.09 -5.22 0.04
N THR A 151 -0.54 -3.97 -0.11
CA THR A 151 -0.45 -3.25 -1.38
C THR A 151 0.94 -2.66 -1.57
N ILE A 152 1.78 -3.30 -2.38
CA ILE A 152 3.09 -2.75 -2.74
C ILE A 152 2.96 -1.86 -3.97
N ASP A 153 2.90 -0.55 -3.73
CA ASP A 153 2.89 0.48 -4.75
C ASP A 153 4.24 1.20 -4.88
N LEU A 154 4.29 2.24 -5.72
CA LEU A 154 5.53 2.99 -5.95
C LEU A 154 5.99 3.75 -4.69
N TRP A 155 5.08 4.19 -3.82
CA TRP A 155 5.43 4.88 -2.58
C TRP A 155 6.05 3.93 -1.57
N VAL A 156 5.53 2.71 -1.45
CA VAL A 156 6.15 1.64 -0.67
C VAL A 156 7.55 1.32 -1.19
N LEU A 157 7.74 1.19 -2.52
CA LEU A 157 9.07 0.97 -3.09
C LEU A 157 10.03 2.14 -2.77
N ARG A 158 9.57 3.38 -2.92
CA ARG A 158 10.33 4.60 -2.60
C ARG A 158 10.71 4.68 -1.12
N TYR A 159 9.81 4.28 -0.22
CA TYR A 159 10.09 4.23 1.21
C TYR A 159 11.35 3.42 1.50
N PHE A 160 11.44 2.24 0.87
CA PHE A 160 12.59 1.33 0.96
C PHE A 160 13.80 1.74 0.12
N GLY A 161 13.74 2.88 -0.58
CA GLY A 161 14.82 3.36 -1.44
C GLY A 161 15.00 2.54 -2.73
N LEU A 162 14.00 1.74 -3.11
CA LEU A 162 14.02 1.00 -4.36
C LEU A 162 13.72 1.97 -5.51
N LYS A 163 14.68 2.12 -6.44
CA LYS A 163 14.58 3.03 -7.59
C LYS A 163 13.79 2.44 -8.77
N GLN A 164 13.45 1.17 -8.69
CA GLN A 164 12.74 0.46 -9.74
C GLN A 164 11.25 0.84 -9.77
N ASN A 165 10.74 1.08 -10.99
CA ASN A 165 9.33 1.39 -11.22
C ASN A 165 8.48 0.13 -11.50
N ARG A 166 9.12 -1.05 -11.45
CA ARG A 166 8.53 -2.38 -11.62
C ARG A 166 9.22 -3.33 -10.66
N ILE A 167 8.47 -4.26 -10.09
CA ILE A 167 8.97 -5.28 -9.18
C ILE A 167 8.59 -6.65 -9.74
N ARG A 168 9.52 -7.61 -9.72
CA ARG A 168 9.25 -8.98 -10.16
C ARG A 168 8.37 -9.68 -9.14
N ARG A 169 7.59 -10.68 -9.56
CA ARG A 169 6.69 -11.47 -8.70
C ARG A 169 7.38 -11.94 -7.39
N LYS A 170 8.56 -12.52 -7.51
CA LYS A 170 9.33 -13.04 -6.36
C LYS A 170 9.75 -11.93 -5.38
N GLU A 171 10.07 -10.75 -5.89
CA GLU A 171 10.46 -9.59 -5.08
C GLU A 171 9.24 -8.99 -4.39
N TYR A 172 8.10 -8.93 -5.08
CA TYR A 172 6.81 -8.52 -4.51
C TYR A 172 6.49 -9.37 -3.28
N TYR A 173 6.49 -10.70 -3.42
CA TYR A 173 6.19 -11.61 -2.31
C TYR A 173 7.16 -11.50 -1.13
N ARG A 174 8.45 -11.30 -1.40
CA ARG A 174 9.44 -11.09 -0.32
C ARG A 174 9.15 -9.83 0.48
N LEU A 175 8.83 -8.74 -0.23
CA LEU A 175 8.56 -7.47 0.42
C LEU A 175 7.20 -7.50 1.14
N GLU A 176 6.19 -8.15 0.58
CA GLU A 176 4.90 -8.41 1.24
C GLU A 176 5.11 -9.17 2.54
N LYS A 177 5.88 -10.27 2.52
CA LYS A 177 6.19 -11.05 3.73
C LYS A 177 6.95 -10.25 4.77
N ALA A 178 7.90 -9.42 4.36
CA ALA A 178 8.63 -8.56 5.28
C ALA A 178 7.70 -7.53 5.96
N ILE A 179 6.78 -6.91 5.20
CA ILE A 179 5.79 -5.97 5.75
C ILE A 179 4.80 -6.70 6.68
N GLN A 180 4.34 -7.90 6.33
CA GLN A 180 3.47 -8.73 7.19
C GLN A 180 4.14 -9.08 8.52
N LEU A 181 5.41 -9.48 8.51
CA LEU A 181 6.15 -9.80 9.74
C LEU A 181 6.31 -8.59 10.65
N LEU A 182 6.57 -7.41 10.07
CA LEU A 182 6.69 -6.17 10.85
C LEU A 182 5.36 -5.71 11.40
N ALA A 183 4.28 -5.80 10.61
CA ALA A 183 2.93 -5.51 11.08
C ALA A 183 2.61 -6.39 12.29
N LYS A 184 2.87 -7.70 12.19
CA LYS A 184 2.71 -8.65 13.30
C LYS A 184 3.53 -8.26 14.53
N HIS A 185 4.81 -7.92 14.36
CA HIS A 185 5.67 -7.48 15.47
C HIS A 185 5.17 -6.19 16.14
N ARG A 186 4.43 -5.36 15.40
CA ARG A 186 3.86 -4.09 15.89
C ARG A 186 2.41 -4.22 16.35
N GLY A 187 1.84 -5.43 16.35
CA GLY A 187 0.44 -5.66 16.73
C GLY A 187 -0.56 -5.00 15.76
N MET A 188 -0.19 -4.87 14.49
CA MET A 188 -1.00 -4.22 13.45
C MET A 188 -1.41 -5.19 12.35
N LEU A 189 -2.48 -4.86 11.64
CA LEU A 189 -2.82 -5.58 10.41
C LEU A 189 -1.89 -5.16 9.26
N PRO A 190 -1.56 -6.06 8.33
CA PRO A 190 -0.64 -5.78 7.22
C PRO A 190 -1.02 -4.55 6.37
N ALA A 191 -2.30 -4.36 6.06
CA ALA A 191 -2.78 -3.23 5.27
C ALA A 191 -2.62 -1.89 6.02
N GLU A 192 -2.95 -1.85 7.31
CA GLU A 192 -2.78 -0.66 8.16
C GLU A 192 -1.31 -0.24 8.24
N TYR A 193 -0.43 -1.22 8.47
CA TYR A 193 1.01 -0.98 8.52
C TYR A 193 1.55 -0.50 7.16
N GLN A 194 1.03 -1.04 6.06
CA GLN A 194 1.34 -0.55 4.72
C GLN A 194 0.85 0.89 4.49
N ALA A 195 -0.33 1.26 4.99
CA ALA A 195 -0.84 2.63 4.92
C ALA A 195 0.07 3.62 5.67
N ILE A 196 0.57 3.25 6.86
CA ILE A 196 1.58 4.04 7.59
C ILE A 196 2.85 4.24 6.75
N ILE A 197 3.34 3.18 6.10
CA ILE A 197 4.51 3.25 5.20
C ILE A 197 4.23 4.24 4.06
N TRP A 198 3.04 4.17 3.45
CA TRP A 198 2.64 5.07 2.38
C TRP A 198 2.60 6.53 2.86
N CYS A 199 1.95 6.82 3.99
CA CYS A 199 1.90 8.17 4.56
C CYS A 199 3.30 8.72 4.82
N LYS A 200 4.18 7.94 5.45
CA LYS A 200 5.57 8.37 5.68
C LYS A 200 6.33 8.61 4.36
N ALA A 201 6.10 7.80 3.33
CA ALA A 201 6.74 7.99 2.02
C ALA A 201 6.27 9.27 1.33
N VAL A 202 4.97 9.56 1.39
CA VAL A 202 4.34 10.77 0.83
C VAL A 202 4.81 12.02 1.58
N THR A 203 4.81 12.01 2.91
CA THR A 203 5.32 13.11 3.75
C THR A 203 6.80 13.39 3.46
N ARG A 204 7.64 12.36 3.33
CA ARG A 204 9.06 12.52 2.96
C ARG A 204 9.27 13.13 1.58
N ALA A 205 8.27 13.08 0.71
CA ALA A 205 8.27 13.74 -0.58
C ALA A 205 7.63 15.13 -0.54
N ASN A 206 7.50 15.74 0.66
CA ASN A 206 6.89 17.04 0.90
C ASN A 206 5.45 17.13 0.38
N ARG A 207 4.67 16.07 0.57
CA ARG A 207 3.25 16.01 0.22
C ARG A 207 2.42 15.68 1.45
N ILE A 208 1.18 16.14 1.45
CA ILE A 208 0.21 15.83 2.51
C ILE A 208 -0.48 14.50 2.13
N PRO A 209 -0.38 13.46 2.97
CA PRO A 209 -1.17 12.25 2.79
C PRO A 209 -2.66 12.56 2.91
N VAL A 210 -3.45 12.03 1.98
CA VAL A 210 -4.93 12.10 2.00
C VAL A 210 -5.49 10.70 1.77
N SER A 211 -6.74 10.49 2.17
CA SER A 211 -7.52 9.27 2.01
C SER A 211 -8.66 9.48 1.02
N TYR A 212 -9.38 8.40 0.68
CA TYR A 212 -10.61 8.55 -0.10
C TYR A 212 -11.78 9.09 0.73
N ALA A 213 -11.72 8.94 2.06
CA ALA A 213 -12.70 9.56 2.94
C ALA A 213 -12.66 11.10 2.89
N ASP A 214 -11.51 11.68 2.55
CA ASP A 214 -11.35 13.14 2.38
C ASP A 214 -11.90 13.65 1.03
N MET A 215 -12.38 12.76 0.15
CA MET A 215 -12.83 13.12 -1.21
C MET A 215 -14.34 13.36 -1.29
N ILE A 216 -15.07 13.05 -0.22
CA ILE A 216 -16.51 13.23 -0.03
C ILE A 216 -16.75 14.50 0.77
#